data_AF-A0A7I8KGK8-F1
#
_entry.id   AF-A0A7I8KGK8-F1
#
_cell.length_a   1.000
_cell.length_b   1.000
_cell.length_c   1.000
_cell.angle_alpha   90.00
_cell.angle_beta   90.00
_cell.angle_gamma   90.00
#
_symmetry.space_group_name_H-M   'P 1'
#
loop_
_entity.id
_entity.type
_entity.pdbx_description
1 polymer ?
#
loop_
_entity_poly.entity_id
_entity_poly.type
_entity_poly.pdbx_seq_one_letter_code
_entity_poly.pdbx_strand_id
1 'polypeptide(L)'
;MFSFDRRSRFADVGWIWDRRSADPRYVSDLDIDWAKVLKVIKESGYQSVKSKVGLLNFNKTEVNNWQQLLPTSEFVVVGLNSVNASLRWEDLYPEWIDEEEEFEIPKCPTLPEPSVTPTDVQLDFIAVKLPCNRSGGWSRDLVRLHLQLAAAKLAASASGGALHGPQVLFLTDCFPLPNLFNCKDLVAREGSLWLYRPSLRTLRERIELPVGSCTLSIPLKAEVRPRSEAVRREAYATILHSAQFYVCGAIAAAQSIRMSGSDRDLVILVDKTISDEHRGGLAAAGWKVRTIQRIRNPKAERDAYNEWNYSKFRLWQLTDYDKIIFIDADLLILRNIDFLFSMPEITATGNNATLFNSGVMVVEPSNCTFQLLMDHIEEIESYNGGDQGYLNEIFTWWHRIPKHMNFLKHFWEGDEEEKKQMKIRLFGADPPVLYVLHYLGLKPWLCFRDYDCNWNVDILQEFASDVAHERWWRVHDAMPKKLQSFCLLRSKQKASLEWDRRQAEKANYSDGHWKRKIRDPRLKTCFEKFCFWESMLWHWGETNPTGDKPKTVNPPLSVD
;
A
#
# COMPACT_ATOMS: atom_id res chain seq x y z
N MET A 1 -54.49 12.52 52.12
CA MET A 1 -53.05 12.22 52.24
C MET A 1 -52.77 11.10 51.24
N PHE A 2 -52.43 11.46 50.00
CA PHE A 2 -52.32 10.51 48.88
C PHE A 2 -50.86 10.30 48.50
N SER A 3 -50.49 9.01 48.39
CA SER A 3 -49.59 8.37 47.43
C SER A 3 -48.12 8.85 47.31
N PHE A 4 -47.16 7.92 47.27
CA PHE A 4 -46.59 7.51 45.98
C PHE A 4 -45.72 6.24 46.08
N ASP A 5 -46.08 5.31 45.19
CA ASP A 5 -45.48 4.03 44.88
C ASP A 5 -44.16 4.22 44.09
N ARG A 6 -43.16 3.36 44.36
CA ARG A 6 -41.82 3.43 43.73
C ARG A 6 -41.86 2.85 42.31
N ARG A 7 -42.02 3.72 41.31
CA ARG A 7 -41.82 3.38 39.89
C ARG A 7 -40.34 3.18 39.55
N SER A 8 -40.09 2.09 38.82
CA SER A 8 -38.87 1.82 38.06
C SER A 8 -38.49 3.00 37.17
N ARG A 9 -37.20 3.38 37.16
CA ARG A 9 -36.64 4.35 36.23
C ARG A 9 -36.61 3.75 34.82
N PHE A 10 -37.69 3.95 34.07
CA PHE A 10 -37.64 4.01 32.61
C PHE A 10 -36.83 5.25 32.23
N ALA A 11 -35.54 5.07 31.98
CA ALA A 11 -34.73 6.06 31.28
C ALA A 11 -34.87 5.78 29.77
N ASP A 12 -35.79 6.53 29.18
CA ASP A 12 -35.80 7.02 27.80
C ASP A 12 -35.08 6.18 26.73
N VAL A 13 -35.77 5.13 26.26
CA VAL A 13 -35.34 4.24 25.16
C VAL A 13 -35.70 4.86 23.79
N GLY A 14 -35.67 6.19 23.66
CA GLY A 14 -36.33 6.93 22.58
C GLY A 14 -35.44 7.38 21.41
N TRP A 15 -34.13 7.56 21.61
CA TRP A 15 -33.43 8.58 20.81
C TRP A 15 -32.78 8.16 19.48
N ILE A 16 -32.80 6.87 19.11
CA ILE A 16 -32.31 6.46 17.77
C ILE A 16 -33.47 6.24 16.78
N TRP A 17 -34.72 6.10 17.25
CA TRP A 17 -35.83 5.70 16.39
C TRP A 17 -37.15 6.41 16.72
N ASP A 18 -37.10 7.73 16.94
CA ASP A 18 -38.20 8.56 16.46
C ASP A 18 -38.08 8.63 14.93
N ARG A 19 -39.15 8.28 14.22
CA ARG A 19 -39.18 7.92 12.78
C ARG A 19 -38.85 9.07 11.81
N ARG A 20 -38.18 10.14 12.28
CA ARG A 20 -37.87 11.35 11.51
C ARG A 20 -36.37 11.66 11.29
N SER A 21 -35.40 10.84 11.77
CA SER A 21 -33.97 11.23 11.61
C SER A 21 -32.90 10.12 11.67
N ALA A 22 -33.19 8.86 11.34
CA ALA A 22 -32.13 7.84 11.21
C ALA A 22 -31.55 7.90 9.79
N ASP A 23 -30.24 8.16 9.67
CA ASP A 23 -29.54 8.20 8.39
C ASP A 23 -29.57 6.80 7.74
N PRO A 24 -30.20 6.64 6.55
CA PRO A 24 -30.37 5.34 5.92
C PRO A 24 -29.05 4.64 5.59
N ARG A 25 -27.93 5.39 5.50
CA ARG A 25 -26.60 4.83 5.25
C ARG A 25 -26.10 3.91 6.37
N TYR A 26 -26.65 4.01 7.58
CA TYR A 26 -26.26 3.17 8.74
C TYR A 26 -27.03 1.85 8.82
N VAL A 27 -28.08 1.69 8.01
CA VAL A 27 -28.93 0.50 8.04
C VAL A 27 -28.17 -0.70 7.46
N SER A 28 -28.19 -1.81 8.20
CA SER A 28 -27.62 -3.08 7.77
C SER A 28 -28.72 -4.12 7.58
N ASP A 29 -28.82 -4.65 6.35
CA ASP A 29 -29.79 -5.66 5.94
C ASP A 29 -29.41 -7.10 6.38
N LEU A 30 -28.30 -7.25 7.11
CA LEU A 30 -27.86 -8.55 7.61
C LEU A 30 -28.88 -9.13 8.60
N ASP A 31 -29.38 -10.32 8.30
CA ASP A 31 -30.15 -11.14 9.24
C ASP A 31 -29.22 -11.88 10.21
N ILE A 32 -29.52 -11.81 11.50
CA ILE A 32 -28.61 -12.29 12.55
C ILE A 32 -29.01 -13.70 12.99
N ASP A 33 -28.12 -14.66 12.71
CA ASP A 33 -28.20 -16.01 13.26
C ASP A 33 -27.67 -16.03 14.71
N TRP A 34 -28.58 -15.82 15.66
CA TRP A 34 -28.26 -15.75 17.10
C TRP A 34 -27.66 -17.04 17.66
N ALA A 35 -27.95 -18.20 17.06
CA ALA A 35 -27.35 -19.48 17.48
C ALA A 35 -25.85 -19.51 17.16
N LYS A 36 -25.47 -19.03 15.97
CA LYS A 36 -24.05 -18.86 15.60
C LYS A 36 -23.35 -17.80 16.45
N VAL A 37 -24.02 -16.69 16.76
CA VAL A 37 -23.47 -15.66 17.66
C VAL A 37 -23.12 -16.27 19.02
N LEU A 38 -24.03 -17.04 19.62
CA LEU A 38 -23.78 -17.71 20.90
C LEU A 38 -22.62 -18.71 20.82
N LYS A 39 -22.53 -19.46 19.72
CA LYS A 39 -21.45 -20.42 19.48
C LYS A 39 -20.09 -19.71 19.42
N VAL A 40 -19.96 -18.68 18.59
CA VAL A 40 -18.72 -17.88 18.44
C VAL A 40 -18.29 -17.28 19.78
N ILE A 41 -19.22 -16.73 20.57
CA ILE A 41 -18.90 -16.17 21.88
C ILE A 41 -18.39 -17.25 22.84
N LYS A 42 -19.07 -18.40 22.91
CA LYS A 42 -18.66 -19.53 23.77
C LYS A 42 -17.29 -20.09 23.39
N GLU A 43 -17.03 -20.26 22.10
CA GLU A 43 -15.75 -20.79 21.59
C GLU A 43 -14.60 -19.81 21.83
N SER A 44 -14.86 -18.50 21.91
CA SER A 44 -13.84 -17.49 22.14
C SER A 44 -13.20 -17.50 23.54
N GLY A 45 -13.76 -18.29 24.47
CA GLY A 45 -13.38 -18.31 25.88
C GLY A 45 -13.88 -17.10 26.68
N TYR A 46 -14.82 -16.33 26.13
CA TYR A 46 -15.43 -15.19 26.83
C TYR A 46 -16.23 -15.66 28.05
N GLN A 47 -15.86 -15.17 29.24
CA GLN A 47 -16.58 -15.45 30.48
C GLN A 47 -17.68 -14.42 30.67
N SER A 48 -18.94 -14.80 30.49
CA SER A 48 -20.10 -13.90 30.52
C SER A 48 -20.52 -13.41 31.92
N VAL A 49 -19.73 -13.67 32.96
CA VAL A 49 -20.13 -13.38 34.35
C VAL A 49 -19.71 -11.96 34.71
N LYS A 50 -20.69 -11.04 34.82
CA LYS A 50 -20.52 -9.62 35.18
C LYS A 50 -19.69 -8.79 34.17
N SER A 51 -19.72 -9.16 32.90
CA SER A 51 -19.03 -8.40 31.85
C SER A 51 -19.91 -7.30 31.26
N LYS A 52 -19.28 -6.22 30.82
CA LYS A 52 -19.94 -5.09 30.14
C LYS A 52 -19.86 -5.25 28.62
N VAL A 53 -21.02 -5.28 27.97
CA VAL A 53 -21.19 -5.46 26.53
C VAL A 53 -21.66 -4.16 25.89
N GLY A 54 -20.84 -3.58 25.02
CA GLY A 54 -21.19 -2.45 24.18
C GLY A 54 -21.90 -2.92 22.91
N LEU A 55 -23.07 -2.35 22.62
CA LEU A 55 -23.81 -2.62 21.38
C LEU A 55 -23.81 -1.36 20.51
N LEU A 56 -23.20 -1.45 19.32
CA LEU A 56 -23.12 -0.36 18.35
C LEU A 56 -23.89 -0.71 17.06
N ASN A 57 -24.79 0.19 16.66
CA ASN A 57 -25.59 0.10 15.43
C ASN A 57 -26.58 -1.09 15.37
N PHE A 58 -27.24 -1.40 16.50
CA PHE A 58 -28.32 -2.39 16.55
C PHE A 58 -29.69 -1.73 16.74
N ASN A 59 -30.73 -2.35 16.18
CA ASN A 59 -32.10 -1.92 16.42
C ASN A 59 -32.63 -2.44 17.77
N LYS A 60 -33.78 -1.93 18.21
CA LYS A 60 -34.38 -2.29 19.51
C LYS A 60 -34.64 -3.80 19.66
N THR A 61 -35.10 -4.46 18.60
CA THR A 61 -35.38 -5.90 18.62
C THR A 61 -34.09 -6.70 18.79
N GLU A 62 -33.03 -6.31 18.07
CA GLU A 62 -31.71 -6.94 18.18
C GLU A 62 -31.08 -6.72 19.56
N VAL A 63 -31.23 -5.53 20.15
CA VAL A 63 -30.78 -5.26 21.53
C VAL A 63 -31.50 -6.17 22.53
N ASN A 64 -32.81 -6.39 22.38
CA ASN A 64 -33.55 -7.32 23.24
C ASN A 64 -33.06 -8.77 23.06
N ASN A 65 -32.74 -9.20 21.84
CA ASN A 65 -32.19 -10.53 21.58
C ASN A 65 -30.81 -10.70 22.23
N TRP A 66 -29.94 -9.69 22.17
CA TRP A 66 -28.66 -9.68 22.88
C TRP A 66 -28.85 -9.89 24.40
N GLN A 67 -29.78 -9.16 25.02
CA GLN A 67 -30.08 -9.28 26.45
C GLN A 67 -30.60 -10.68 26.83
N GLN A 68 -31.39 -11.32 25.96
CA GLN A 68 -31.83 -12.70 26.16
C GLN A 68 -30.69 -13.70 25.98
N LEU A 69 -29.76 -13.43 25.05
CA LEU A 69 -28.62 -14.31 24.75
C LEU A 69 -27.62 -14.38 25.91
N LEU A 70 -27.36 -13.25 26.57
CA LEU A 70 -26.42 -13.14 27.70
C LEU A 70 -27.09 -12.46 28.91
N PRO A 71 -28.00 -13.14 29.62
CA PRO A 71 -28.83 -12.52 30.67
C PRO A 71 -28.03 -12.07 31.91
N THR A 72 -26.77 -12.50 32.05
CA THR A 72 -25.89 -12.16 33.17
C THR A 72 -24.97 -10.96 32.91
N SER A 73 -25.00 -10.41 31.69
CA SER A 73 -24.13 -9.30 31.26
C SER A 73 -24.83 -7.95 31.40
N GLU A 74 -24.05 -6.89 31.61
CA GLU A 74 -24.54 -5.51 31.57
C GLU A 74 -24.41 -4.98 30.14
N PHE A 75 -25.48 -4.40 29.59
CA PHE A 75 -25.49 -3.90 28.21
C PHE A 75 -25.48 -2.38 28.15
N VAL A 76 -24.62 -1.83 27.30
CA VAL A 76 -24.52 -0.41 27.00
C VAL A 76 -24.80 -0.22 25.52
N VAL A 77 -25.94 0.38 25.20
CA VAL A 77 -26.26 0.78 23.82
C VAL A 77 -25.49 2.06 23.51
N VAL A 78 -24.51 1.99 22.62
CA VAL A 78 -23.63 3.10 22.31
C VAL A 78 -24.30 4.00 21.27
N GLY A 79 -24.57 5.25 21.63
CA GLY A 79 -25.05 6.26 20.71
C GLY A 79 -23.91 6.76 19.81
N LEU A 80 -24.19 6.94 18.53
CA LEU A 80 -23.24 7.50 17.57
C LEU A 80 -24.00 8.42 16.61
N ASN A 81 -23.66 9.72 16.60
CA ASN A 81 -24.30 10.68 15.69
C ASN A 81 -23.88 10.36 14.25
N SER A 82 -24.77 10.58 13.28
CA SER A 82 -24.45 10.33 11.88
C SER A 82 -23.39 11.30 11.35
N VAL A 83 -22.54 10.80 10.46
CA VAL A 83 -21.64 11.64 9.65
C VAL A 83 -22.44 12.63 8.82
N ASN A 84 -21.90 13.82 8.59
CA ASN A 84 -22.53 14.83 7.75
C ASN A 84 -22.91 14.22 6.37
N ALA A 85 -24.15 14.47 5.93
CA ALA A 85 -24.66 13.98 4.66
C ALA A 85 -23.93 14.57 3.44
N SER A 86 -23.27 15.71 3.58
CA SER A 86 -22.45 16.30 2.53
C SER A 86 -21.04 15.72 2.44
N LEU A 87 -20.54 15.07 3.51
CA LEU A 87 -19.19 14.49 3.54
C LEU A 87 -19.09 13.35 2.51
N ARG A 88 -17.98 13.30 1.80
CA ARG A 88 -17.64 12.32 0.77
C ARG A 88 -16.32 11.62 1.12
N TRP A 89 -16.06 10.49 0.47
CA TRP A 89 -14.83 9.72 0.72
C TRP A 89 -13.59 10.53 0.31
N GLU A 90 -13.72 11.31 -0.77
CA GLU A 90 -12.72 12.21 -1.33
C GLU A 90 -12.34 13.35 -0.37
N ASP A 91 -13.20 13.72 0.58
CA ASP A 91 -12.87 14.71 1.61
C ASP A 91 -11.90 14.12 2.65
N LEU A 92 -11.95 12.80 2.89
CA LEU A 92 -11.00 12.08 3.73
C LEU A 92 -9.76 11.63 2.96
N TYR A 93 -9.92 11.39 1.66
CA TYR A 93 -8.87 10.90 0.76
C TYR A 93 -8.72 11.77 -0.49
N PRO A 94 -8.33 13.06 -0.34
CA PRO A 94 -8.22 13.96 -1.48
C PRO A 94 -7.00 13.61 -2.34
N GLU A 95 -7.09 13.75 -3.65
CA GLU A 95 -5.97 13.50 -4.57
C GLU A 95 -4.74 14.35 -4.24
N TRP A 96 -4.96 15.60 -3.87
CA TRP A 96 -3.91 16.56 -3.58
C TRP A 96 -4.11 17.19 -2.20
N ILE A 97 -3.00 17.44 -1.51
CA ILE A 97 -2.90 18.30 -0.33
C ILE A 97 -1.64 19.15 -0.47
N ASP A 98 -1.62 20.29 0.22
CA ASP A 98 -0.44 21.14 0.38
C ASP A 98 0.54 20.50 1.39
N GLU A 99 1.40 19.59 0.92
CA GLU A 99 2.33 18.84 1.77
C GLU A 99 3.43 19.72 2.38
N GLU A 100 3.75 20.81 1.70
CA GLU A 100 4.74 21.81 2.10
C GLU A 100 4.19 22.87 3.07
N GLU A 101 2.86 22.91 3.25
CA GLU A 101 2.13 23.89 4.07
C GLU A 101 2.44 25.35 3.67
N GLU A 102 2.62 25.60 2.37
CA GLU A 102 2.95 26.93 1.83
C GLU A 102 1.73 27.88 1.81
N PHE A 103 0.54 27.31 1.60
CA PHE A 103 -0.73 28.02 1.46
C PHE A 103 -1.71 27.67 2.60
N GLU A 104 -1.82 26.38 2.94
CA GLU A 104 -2.72 25.91 4.00
C GLU A 104 -2.14 24.71 4.75
N ILE A 105 -2.56 24.54 6.01
CA ILE A 105 -2.22 23.34 6.81
C ILE A 105 -3.31 22.29 6.53
N PRO A 106 -2.99 21.16 5.86
CA PRO A 106 -3.99 20.17 5.52
C PRO A 106 -4.63 19.55 6.77
N LYS A 107 -5.97 19.54 6.82
CA LYS A 107 -6.72 19.00 7.96
C LYS A 107 -7.81 18.06 7.50
N CYS A 108 -7.89 16.92 8.16
CA CYS A 108 -8.98 16.00 7.95
C CYS A 108 -10.30 16.48 8.59
N PRO A 109 -11.44 16.24 7.92
CA PRO A 109 -12.76 16.40 8.53
C PRO A 109 -12.92 15.56 9.81
N THR A 110 -13.58 16.15 10.81
CA THR A 110 -13.88 15.44 12.07
C THR A 110 -15.09 14.52 11.89
N LEU A 111 -14.96 13.27 12.35
CA LEU A 111 -16.08 12.34 12.46
C LEU A 111 -16.69 12.40 13.86
N PRO A 112 -18.02 12.23 14.01
CA PRO A 112 -18.64 12.19 15.33
C PRO A 112 -18.05 11.11 16.25
N GLU A 113 -18.00 11.38 17.54
CA GLU A 113 -17.50 10.43 18.54
C GLU A 113 -18.66 9.61 19.15
N PRO A 114 -18.38 8.38 19.63
CA PRO A 114 -19.38 7.62 20.39
C PRO A 114 -19.75 8.35 21.68
N SER A 115 -21.04 8.26 22.07
CA SER A 115 -21.64 9.00 23.19
C SER A 115 -21.10 8.59 24.57
N VAL A 116 -20.44 7.44 24.64
CA VAL A 116 -19.78 6.95 25.85
C VAL A 116 -18.31 7.29 25.72
N THR A 117 -17.82 8.19 26.57
CA THR A 117 -16.39 8.52 26.51
C THR A 117 -15.56 7.36 27.08
N PRO A 118 -14.37 7.10 26.50
CA PRO A 118 -13.40 6.11 26.99
C PRO A 118 -13.21 6.02 28.50
N THR A 119 -13.35 7.14 29.21
CA THR A 119 -13.13 7.24 30.66
C THR A 119 -14.32 6.81 31.51
N ASP A 120 -15.53 6.71 30.93
CA ASP A 120 -16.76 6.55 31.70
C ASP A 120 -17.20 5.08 31.85
N VAL A 121 -16.90 4.24 30.85
CA VAL A 121 -17.30 2.83 30.84
C VAL A 121 -16.25 1.95 30.17
N GLN A 122 -15.66 1.05 30.94
CA GLN A 122 -14.81 -0.01 30.41
C GLN A 122 -15.68 -1.15 29.87
N LEU A 123 -15.58 -1.41 28.57
CA LEU A 123 -16.29 -2.48 27.88
C LEU A 123 -15.37 -3.69 27.69
N ASP A 124 -15.86 -4.88 28.02
CA ASP A 124 -15.12 -6.14 27.83
C ASP A 124 -15.40 -6.75 26.45
N PHE A 125 -16.58 -6.47 25.90
CA PHE A 125 -17.03 -6.98 24.62
C PHE A 125 -17.77 -5.88 23.87
N ILE A 126 -17.45 -5.70 22.60
CA ILE A 126 -18.07 -4.69 21.73
C ILE A 126 -18.65 -5.43 20.53
N ALA A 127 -19.97 -5.43 20.39
CA ALA A 127 -20.63 -5.91 19.18
C ALA A 127 -20.96 -4.73 18.28
N VAL A 128 -20.74 -4.89 16.98
CA VAL A 128 -20.98 -3.85 15.96
C VAL A 128 -21.65 -4.47 14.75
N LYS A 129 -22.80 -3.94 14.33
CA LYS A 129 -23.43 -4.32 13.06
C LYS A 129 -23.01 -3.34 11.96
N LEU A 130 -22.39 -3.83 10.88
CA LEU A 130 -21.96 -2.96 9.77
C LEU A 130 -22.88 -3.11 8.55
N PRO A 131 -23.21 -2.01 7.85
CA PRO A 131 -23.86 -2.08 6.54
C PRO A 131 -22.90 -2.70 5.52
N CYS A 132 -23.39 -3.41 4.51
CA CYS A 132 -22.56 -4.04 3.47
C CYS A 132 -23.33 -4.04 2.15
N ASN A 133 -22.87 -3.26 1.18
CA ASN A 133 -23.46 -3.19 -0.15
C ASN A 133 -22.52 -3.82 -1.19
N ARG A 134 -22.55 -5.14 -1.33
CA ARG A 134 -21.65 -5.86 -2.27
C ARG A 134 -21.88 -5.47 -3.73
N SER A 135 -23.08 -5.01 -4.08
CA SER A 135 -23.40 -4.48 -5.41
C SER A 135 -22.87 -3.07 -5.67
N GLY A 136 -22.31 -2.39 -4.67
CA GLY A 136 -21.72 -1.06 -4.78
C GLY A 136 -20.32 -0.99 -4.16
N GLY A 137 -19.77 0.23 -4.05
CA GLY A 137 -18.46 0.48 -3.43
C GLY A 137 -18.49 0.34 -1.91
N TRP A 138 -18.52 -0.89 -1.39
CA TRP A 138 -18.59 -1.17 0.04
C TRP A 138 -17.28 -0.94 0.79
N SER A 139 -16.14 -1.01 0.10
CA SER A 139 -14.81 -0.86 0.70
C SER A 139 -14.47 0.61 0.98
N ARG A 140 -14.96 1.54 0.15
CA ARG A 140 -14.85 3.00 0.31
C ARG A 140 -16.17 3.61 0.81
N ASP A 141 -16.66 3.09 1.93
CA ASP A 141 -17.91 3.53 2.55
C ASP A 141 -17.62 4.28 3.86
N LEU A 142 -18.02 5.56 3.90
CA LEU A 142 -17.81 6.45 5.05
C LEU A 142 -18.47 5.94 6.33
N VAL A 143 -19.64 5.32 6.24
CA VAL A 143 -20.37 4.84 7.42
C VAL A 143 -19.74 3.59 7.97
N ARG A 144 -19.30 2.67 7.10
CA ARG A 144 -18.51 1.51 7.51
C ARG A 144 -17.20 1.95 8.16
N LEU A 145 -16.49 2.92 7.60
CA LEU A 145 -15.26 3.47 8.22
C LEU A 145 -15.57 4.06 9.59
N HIS A 146 -16.59 4.91 9.68
CA HIS A 146 -16.99 5.57 10.92
C HIS A 146 -17.34 4.59 12.05
N LEU A 147 -18.16 3.57 11.77
CA LEU A 147 -18.54 2.56 12.75
C LEU A 147 -17.34 1.75 13.24
N GLN A 148 -16.42 1.40 12.35
CA GLN A 148 -15.22 0.64 12.69
C GLN A 148 -14.24 1.47 13.52
N LEU A 149 -14.08 2.77 13.22
CA LEU A 149 -13.27 3.68 14.03
C LEU A 149 -13.89 3.91 15.42
N ALA A 150 -15.22 4.07 15.50
CA ALA A 150 -15.90 4.16 16.79
C ALA A 150 -15.68 2.89 17.63
N ALA A 151 -15.78 1.70 17.02
CA ALA A 151 -15.48 0.43 17.67
C ALA A 151 -14.02 0.35 18.14
N ALA A 152 -13.06 0.81 17.32
CA ALA A 152 -11.65 0.85 17.68
C ALA A 152 -11.38 1.79 18.87
N LYS A 153 -12.02 2.96 18.91
CA LYS A 153 -11.90 3.91 20.04
C LYS A 153 -12.50 3.35 21.33
N LEU A 154 -13.67 2.71 21.24
CA LEU A 154 -14.30 2.01 22.37
C LEU A 154 -13.45 0.84 22.88
N ALA A 155 -12.77 0.11 21.99
CA ALA A 155 -11.86 -0.96 22.40
C ALA A 155 -10.58 -0.39 23.02
N ALA A 156 -10.01 0.66 22.43
CA ALA A 156 -8.78 1.31 22.90
C ALA A 156 -8.93 1.97 24.28
N SER A 157 -10.15 2.27 24.73
CA SER A 157 -10.41 2.82 26.05
C SER A 157 -10.26 1.83 27.20
N ALA A 158 -10.28 0.53 26.93
CA ALA A 158 -10.20 -0.48 27.97
C ALA A 158 -8.89 -0.37 28.77
N SER A 159 -8.99 -0.46 30.11
CA SER A 159 -7.81 -0.49 30.97
C SER A 159 -7.10 -1.84 30.81
N GLY A 160 -5.77 -1.81 30.68
CA GLY A 160 -4.94 -3.01 30.44
C GLY A 160 -4.90 -4.03 31.58
N GLY A 161 -5.76 -3.89 32.60
CA GLY A 161 -5.86 -4.78 33.75
C GLY A 161 -6.75 -6.02 33.52
N ALA A 162 -7.56 -6.05 32.46
CA ALA A 162 -8.30 -7.26 32.09
C ALA A 162 -7.34 -8.31 31.50
N LEU A 163 -7.31 -9.52 32.07
CA LEU A 163 -6.38 -10.61 31.74
C LEU A 163 -6.30 -10.94 30.23
N HIS A 164 -7.33 -10.58 29.44
CA HIS A 164 -7.44 -10.93 28.02
C HIS A 164 -7.81 -9.77 27.06
N GLY A 165 -7.83 -8.51 27.52
CA GLY A 165 -8.23 -7.35 26.69
C GLY A 165 -9.69 -7.41 26.18
N PRO A 166 -10.21 -6.34 25.54
CA PRO A 166 -11.57 -6.35 25.00
C PRO A 166 -11.67 -7.20 23.73
N GLN A 167 -12.83 -7.80 23.52
CA GLN A 167 -13.18 -8.46 22.26
C GLN A 167 -14.09 -7.56 21.42
N VAL A 168 -13.91 -7.60 20.09
CA VAL A 168 -14.73 -6.83 19.14
C VAL A 168 -15.35 -7.79 18.12
N LEU A 169 -16.67 -7.88 18.11
CA LEU A 169 -17.44 -8.70 17.17
C LEU A 169 -18.09 -7.81 16.11
N PHE A 170 -17.70 -8.02 14.85
CA PHE A 170 -18.41 -7.43 13.70
C PHE A 170 -19.41 -8.43 13.12
N LEU A 171 -20.63 -7.95 12.88
CA LEU A 171 -21.67 -8.67 12.14
C LEU A 171 -21.82 -8.00 10.77
N THR A 172 -21.25 -8.61 9.74
CA THR A 172 -21.22 -8.09 8.38
C THR A 172 -20.79 -9.13 7.36
N ASP A 173 -21.37 -9.09 6.16
CA ASP A 173 -20.96 -9.93 5.03
C ASP A 173 -19.69 -9.44 4.34
N CYS A 174 -19.31 -8.18 4.55
CA CYS A 174 -18.14 -7.55 3.95
C CYS A 174 -17.02 -7.51 4.99
N PHE A 175 -15.79 -7.94 4.66
CA PHE A 175 -14.73 -8.01 5.66
C PHE A 175 -14.44 -6.65 6.34
N PRO A 176 -14.16 -6.63 7.65
CA PRO A 176 -13.68 -5.42 8.35
C PRO A 176 -12.32 -4.96 7.82
N LEU A 177 -12.00 -3.68 8.01
CA LEU A 177 -10.76 -3.03 7.55
C LEU A 177 -9.53 -3.85 7.99
N PRO A 178 -8.83 -4.52 7.04
CA PRO A 178 -7.83 -5.53 7.37
C PRO A 178 -6.62 -4.99 8.15
N ASN A 179 -6.38 -3.69 8.04
CA ASN A 179 -5.26 -3.01 8.67
C ASN A 179 -5.69 -2.10 9.85
N LEU A 180 -6.97 -2.08 10.21
CA LEU A 180 -7.46 -1.58 11.50
C LEU A 180 -7.67 -2.75 12.47
N PHE A 181 -8.40 -3.78 12.02
CA PHE A 181 -8.61 -5.03 12.75
C PHE A 181 -7.83 -6.14 12.08
N ASN A 182 -6.58 -6.32 12.53
CA ASN A 182 -5.67 -7.22 11.86
C ASN A 182 -6.12 -8.67 11.93
N CYS A 183 -5.82 -9.38 10.86
CA CYS A 183 -6.00 -10.82 10.74
C CYS A 183 -5.28 -11.63 11.86
N LYS A 184 -4.16 -11.11 12.40
CA LYS A 184 -3.44 -11.71 13.56
C LYS A 184 -4.24 -11.68 14.86
N ASP A 185 -5.20 -10.77 14.96
CA ASP A 185 -6.06 -10.56 16.11
C ASP A 185 -7.43 -11.28 15.95
N LEU A 186 -7.67 -11.93 14.80
CA LEU A 186 -8.91 -12.67 14.53
C LEU A 186 -8.96 -13.94 15.38
N VAL A 187 -9.97 -14.04 16.25
CA VAL A 187 -10.19 -15.17 17.16
C VAL A 187 -11.09 -16.22 16.53
N ALA A 188 -12.16 -15.79 15.87
CA ALA A 188 -13.13 -16.68 15.25
C ALA A 188 -13.81 -16.00 14.06
N ARG A 189 -14.12 -16.80 13.04
CA ARG A 189 -14.92 -16.40 11.87
C ARG A 189 -15.96 -17.48 11.58
N GLU A 190 -17.23 -17.10 11.56
CA GLU A 190 -18.32 -17.98 11.16
C GLU A 190 -19.32 -17.21 10.29
N GLY A 191 -19.22 -17.39 8.97
CA GLY A 191 -20.00 -16.61 8.00
C GLY A 191 -19.74 -15.11 8.14
N SER A 192 -20.80 -14.36 8.46
CA SER A 192 -20.80 -12.90 8.64
C SER A 192 -20.32 -12.44 10.02
N LEU A 193 -19.90 -13.36 10.91
CA LEU A 193 -19.41 -13.07 12.24
C LEU A 193 -17.89 -13.02 12.25
N TRP A 194 -17.33 -11.88 12.64
CA TRP A 194 -15.89 -11.65 12.73
C TRP A 194 -15.51 -11.21 14.14
N LEU A 195 -14.92 -12.11 14.92
CA LEU A 195 -14.53 -11.84 16.30
C LEU A 195 -13.03 -11.58 16.40
N TYR A 196 -12.66 -10.39 16.88
CA TYR A 196 -11.28 -9.99 17.10
C TYR A 196 -10.97 -9.82 18.59
N ARG A 197 -9.69 -10.02 18.93
CA ARG A 197 -9.09 -9.62 20.21
C ARG A 197 -7.91 -8.70 19.90
N PRO A 198 -8.16 -7.42 19.63
CA PRO A 198 -7.14 -6.51 19.14
C PRO A 198 -6.12 -6.12 20.22
N SER A 199 -4.88 -5.89 19.80
CA SER A 199 -3.86 -5.29 20.65
C SER A 199 -4.21 -3.83 20.97
N LEU A 200 -4.44 -3.53 22.26
CA LEU A 200 -4.75 -2.17 22.73
C LEU A 200 -3.69 -1.16 22.34
N ARG A 201 -2.42 -1.56 22.40
CA ARG A 201 -1.29 -0.71 22.01
C ARG A 201 -1.38 -0.36 20.52
N THR A 202 -1.55 -1.37 19.67
CA THR A 202 -1.60 -1.20 18.21
C THR A 202 -2.84 -0.39 17.80
N LEU A 203 -4.00 -0.62 18.43
CA LEU A 203 -5.19 0.18 18.18
C LEU A 203 -4.97 1.66 18.55
N ARG A 204 -4.39 1.94 19.72
CA ARG A 204 -4.10 3.32 20.15
C ARG A 204 -3.16 4.03 19.18
N GLU A 205 -2.05 3.38 18.81
CA GLU A 205 -1.10 3.92 17.83
C GLU A 205 -1.77 4.23 16.48
N ARG A 206 -2.80 3.48 16.08
CA ARG A 206 -3.54 3.66 14.82
C ARG A 206 -4.60 4.76 14.86
N ILE A 207 -5.38 4.84 15.94
CA ILE A 207 -6.44 5.86 16.06
C ILE A 207 -5.89 7.27 16.34
N GLU A 208 -4.62 7.38 16.75
CA GLU A 208 -3.90 8.66 16.88
C GLU A 208 -3.48 9.23 15.51
N LEU A 209 -3.44 8.41 14.46
CA LEU A 209 -3.15 8.87 13.10
C LEU A 209 -4.35 9.58 12.48
N PRO A 210 -4.13 10.41 11.44
CA PRO A 210 -5.22 11.00 10.69
C PRO A 210 -6.24 9.97 10.22
N VAL A 211 -7.52 10.34 10.28
CA VAL A 211 -8.65 9.47 9.89
C VAL A 211 -8.58 9.01 8.43
N GLY A 212 -7.93 9.80 7.57
CA GLY A 212 -7.70 9.52 6.15
C GLY A 212 -6.43 10.20 5.63
N SER A 213 -6.28 10.28 4.31
CA SER A 213 -5.10 10.84 3.65
C SER A 213 -5.13 12.37 3.46
N CYS A 214 -6.12 13.05 4.00
CA CYS A 214 -6.29 14.52 4.01
C CYS A 214 -5.23 15.28 4.81
N THR A 215 -4.41 14.58 5.60
CA THR A 215 -3.25 15.14 6.30
C THR A 215 -2.10 14.13 6.24
N LEU A 216 -0.87 14.64 6.23
CA LEU A 216 0.32 13.79 6.32
C LEU A 216 0.36 13.06 7.68
N SER A 217 0.63 11.76 7.64
CA SER A 217 0.85 10.94 8.84
C SER A 217 2.26 11.10 9.42
N ILE A 218 3.19 11.66 8.62
CA ILE A 218 4.55 12.03 9.02
C ILE A 218 4.85 13.41 8.39
N PRO A 219 5.42 14.36 9.14
CA PRO A 219 5.78 15.67 8.58
C PRO A 219 6.77 15.54 7.42
N LEU A 220 6.74 16.50 6.48
CA LEU A 220 7.65 16.57 5.33
C LEU A 220 9.13 16.45 5.73
N LYS A 221 9.49 17.14 6.82
CA LYS A 221 10.79 17.00 7.50
C LYS A 221 10.63 16.05 8.68
N ALA A 222 10.64 14.75 8.40
CA ALA A 222 10.69 13.74 9.45
C ALA A 222 11.97 13.90 10.29
N GLU A 223 11.82 14.21 11.57
CA GLU A 223 12.92 14.05 12.51
C GLU A 223 13.18 12.55 12.72
N VAL A 224 14.45 12.15 12.66
CA VAL A 224 14.86 10.77 12.91
C VAL A 224 14.45 10.43 14.34
N ARG A 225 13.34 9.71 14.50
CA ARG A 225 12.92 9.24 15.82
C ARG A 225 14.01 8.31 16.35
N PRO A 226 14.46 8.48 17.62
CA PRO A 226 15.47 7.61 18.19
C PRO A 226 15.02 6.15 18.09
N ARG A 227 15.97 5.30 17.72
CA ARG A 227 15.80 3.85 17.58
C ARG A 227 15.12 3.32 18.85
N SER A 228 13.96 2.66 18.70
CA SER A 228 13.40 1.88 19.80
C SER A 228 14.43 0.82 20.20
N GLU A 229 14.77 0.75 21.49
CA GLU A 229 15.73 -0.23 22.03
C GLU A 229 15.28 -1.69 21.83
N ALA A 230 14.00 -1.91 21.50
CA ALA A 230 13.51 -3.22 21.13
C ALA A 230 14.08 -3.63 19.76
N VAL A 231 14.78 -4.77 19.73
CA VAL A 231 15.20 -5.42 18.49
C VAL A 231 13.93 -5.86 17.74
N ARG A 232 13.49 -5.06 16.76
CA ARG A 232 12.39 -5.41 15.85
C ARG A 232 12.94 -6.11 14.61
N ARG A 233 12.25 -7.15 14.15
CA ARG A 233 12.62 -7.87 12.92
C ARG A 233 12.11 -7.06 11.73
N GLU A 234 12.98 -6.22 11.17
CA GLU A 234 12.65 -5.24 10.14
C GLU A 234 13.48 -5.47 8.88
N ALA A 235 12.85 -5.36 7.71
CA ALA A 235 13.53 -5.48 6.42
C ALA A 235 13.00 -4.53 5.36
N TYR A 236 13.87 -4.11 4.44
CA TYR A 236 13.45 -3.68 3.11
C TYR A 236 13.15 -4.92 2.27
N ALA A 237 12.03 -4.90 1.56
CA ALA A 237 11.59 -5.99 0.71
C ALA A 237 11.42 -5.53 -0.74
N THR A 238 11.78 -6.38 -1.71
CA THR A 238 11.45 -6.18 -3.11
C THR A 238 11.12 -7.50 -3.79
N ILE A 239 10.56 -7.47 -4.99
CA ILE A 239 10.13 -8.65 -5.75
C ILE A 239 10.55 -8.55 -7.22
N LEU A 240 11.09 -9.63 -7.79
CA LEU A 240 11.47 -9.69 -9.20
C LEU A 240 10.72 -10.77 -9.95
N HIS A 241 10.19 -10.37 -11.11
CA HIS A 241 9.55 -11.27 -12.10
C HIS A 241 10.36 -11.42 -13.39
N SER A 242 11.36 -10.57 -13.62
CA SER A 242 12.22 -10.67 -14.79
C SER A 242 13.66 -10.31 -14.46
N ALA A 243 14.54 -11.31 -14.62
CA ALA A 243 15.98 -11.12 -14.40
C ALA A 243 16.56 -10.06 -15.34
N GLN A 244 16.11 -10.07 -16.60
CA GLN A 244 16.70 -9.31 -17.69
C GLN A 244 16.48 -7.81 -17.54
N PHE A 245 15.42 -7.42 -16.84
CA PHE A 245 15.02 -6.02 -16.71
C PHE A 245 15.28 -5.44 -15.33
N TYR A 246 15.33 -6.23 -14.25
CA TYR A 246 15.28 -5.66 -12.90
C TYR A 246 16.37 -6.14 -11.93
N VAL A 247 17.23 -7.10 -12.30
CA VAL A 247 18.34 -7.49 -11.40
C VAL A 247 19.31 -6.33 -11.15
N CYS A 248 19.69 -5.60 -12.20
CA CYS A 248 20.55 -4.42 -12.04
C CYS A 248 19.87 -3.34 -11.18
N GLY A 249 18.57 -3.10 -11.40
CA GLY A 249 17.76 -2.18 -10.57
C GLY A 249 17.75 -2.57 -9.10
N ALA A 250 17.47 -3.85 -8.78
CA ALA A 250 17.47 -4.34 -7.40
C ALA A 250 18.85 -4.27 -6.73
N ILE A 251 19.94 -4.50 -7.48
CA ILE A 251 21.31 -4.33 -6.97
C ILE A 251 21.57 -2.85 -6.65
N ALA A 252 21.19 -1.93 -7.53
CA ALA A 252 21.31 -0.49 -7.30
C ALA A 252 20.44 -0.01 -6.13
N ALA A 253 19.22 -0.55 -5.97
CA ALA A 253 18.36 -0.29 -4.83
C ALA A 253 19.03 -0.70 -3.51
N ALA A 254 19.58 -1.92 -3.42
CA ALA A 254 20.35 -2.36 -2.24
C ALA A 254 21.54 -1.43 -1.94
N GLN A 255 22.31 -1.07 -2.97
CA GLN A 255 23.42 -0.13 -2.83
C GLN A 255 22.93 1.21 -2.27
N SER A 256 21.83 1.76 -2.79
CA SER A 256 21.27 3.04 -2.36
C SER A 256 20.80 3.02 -0.89
N ILE A 257 20.14 1.93 -0.47
CA ILE A 257 19.75 1.72 0.94
C ILE A 257 20.97 1.75 1.85
N ARG A 258 22.04 1.03 1.48
CA ARG A 258 23.28 1.01 2.28
C ARG A 258 23.98 2.37 2.30
N MET A 259 24.04 3.07 1.17
CA MET A 259 24.61 4.43 1.09
C MET A 259 23.83 5.44 1.93
N SER A 260 22.52 5.24 2.11
CA SER A 260 21.70 6.06 3.01
C SER A 260 21.96 5.80 4.50
N GLY A 261 22.72 4.75 4.83
CA GLY A 261 23.11 4.40 6.21
C GLY A 261 22.20 3.38 6.90
N SER A 262 21.25 2.76 6.21
CA SER A 262 20.40 1.72 6.82
C SER A 262 21.16 0.42 7.05
N ASP A 263 20.98 -0.16 8.24
CA ASP A 263 21.52 -1.47 8.66
C ASP A 263 20.48 -2.60 8.58
N ARG A 264 19.25 -2.30 8.14
CA ARG A 264 18.15 -3.26 8.10
C ARG A 264 18.38 -4.40 7.12
N ASP A 265 17.71 -5.52 7.36
CA ASP A 265 17.74 -6.64 6.45
C ASP A 265 17.24 -6.23 5.06
N LEU A 266 17.81 -6.84 4.02
CA LEU A 266 17.34 -6.71 2.64
C LEU A 266 16.80 -8.07 2.23
N VAL A 267 15.53 -8.17 1.84
CA VAL A 267 14.91 -9.43 1.40
C VAL A 267 14.37 -9.27 0.00
N ILE A 268 14.71 -10.21 -0.88
CA ILE A 268 14.21 -10.19 -2.26
C ILE A 268 13.46 -11.48 -2.57
N LEU A 269 12.24 -11.32 -3.06
CA LEU A 269 11.42 -12.43 -3.54
C LEU A 269 11.67 -12.64 -5.03
N VAL A 270 12.06 -13.85 -5.40
CA VAL A 270 12.35 -14.23 -6.79
C VAL A 270 11.71 -15.56 -7.12
N ASP A 271 11.31 -15.77 -8.37
CA ASP A 271 10.85 -17.08 -8.82
C ASP A 271 11.98 -17.89 -9.51
N LYS A 272 11.66 -19.12 -9.93
CA LYS A 272 12.62 -20.07 -10.53
C LYS A 272 13.20 -19.61 -11.89
N THR A 273 12.65 -18.58 -12.53
CA THR A 273 13.18 -18.04 -13.80
C THR A 273 14.44 -17.19 -13.59
N ILE A 274 14.70 -16.73 -12.36
CA ILE A 274 15.94 -16.02 -12.01
C ILE A 274 17.06 -17.06 -11.84
N SER A 275 18.10 -16.98 -12.68
CA SER A 275 19.22 -17.95 -12.68
C SER A 275 20.09 -17.84 -11.42
N ASP A 276 20.85 -18.90 -11.13
CA ASP A 276 21.77 -18.94 -9.97
C ASP A 276 22.84 -17.85 -10.01
N GLU A 277 23.29 -17.47 -11.21
CA GLU A 277 24.21 -16.33 -11.38
C GLU A 277 23.58 -15.03 -10.89
N HIS A 278 22.36 -14.71 -11.33
CA HIS A 278 21.65 -13.51 -10.88
C HIS A 278 21.33 -13.58 -9.38
N ARG A 279 20.95 -14.75 -8.85
CA ARG A 279 20.75 -14.96 -7.40
C ARG A 279 22.03 -14.70 -6.61
N GLY A 280 23.18 -15.17 -7.12
CA GLY A 280 24.48 -14.90 -6.54
C GLY A 280 24.83 -13.40 -6.56
N GLY A 281 24.49 -12.69 -7.63
CA GLY A 281 24.64 -11.24 -7.73
C GLY A 281 23.79 -10.48 -6.71
N LEU A 282 22.51 -10.85 -6.58
CA LEU A 282 21.59 -10.29 -5.59
C LEU A 282 22.10 -10.55 -4.16
N ALA A 283 22.53 -11.78 -3.86
CA ALA A 283 23.11 -12.13 -2.56
C ALA A 283 24.39 -11.33 -2.27
N ALA A 284 25.26 -11.17 -3.26
CA ALA A 284 26.48 -10.36 -3.12
C ALA A 284 26.19 -8.86 -2.92
N ALA A 285 25.06 -8.36 -3.40
CA ALA A 285 24.58 -7.00 -3.11
C ALA A 285 23.98 -6.85 -1.71
N GLY A 286 23.80 -7.96 -0.97
CA GLY A 286 23.28 -7.98 0.40
C GLY A 286 21.84 -8.47 0.53
N TRP A 287 21.19 -8.87 -0.57
CA TRP A 287 19.83 -9.40 -0.51
C TRP A 287 19.78 -10.83 0.04
N LYS A 288 18.89 -11.07 1.00
CA LYS A 288 18.43 -12.41 1.39
C LYS A 288 17.43 -12.91 0.34
N VAL A 289 17.93 -13.70 -0.60
CA VAL A 289 17.16 -14.21 -1.74
C VAL A 289 16.20 -15.32 -1.30
N ARG A 290 14.90 -15.12 -1.55
CA ARG A 290 13.84 -16.08 -1.26
C ARG A 290 13.14 -16.53 -2.52
N THR A 291 13.06 -17.83 -2.71
CA THR A 291 12.35 -18.40 -3.85
C THR A 291 10.86 -18.47 -3.55
N ILE A 292 10.03 -17.89 -4.43
CA ILE A 292 8.57 -17.91 -4.33
C ILE A 292 7.94 -18.61 -5.53
N GLN A 293 6.71 -19.09 -5.34
CA GLN A 293 5.83 -19.44 -6.44
C GLN A 293 5.06 -18.19 -6.88
N ARG A 294 5.10 -17.90 -8.19
CA ARG A 294 4.35 -16.79 -8.76
C ARG A 294 2.85 -16.96 -8.55
N ILE A 295 2.17 -15.84 -8.38
CA ILE A 295 0.71 -15.76 -8.34
C ILE A 295 0.27 -15.10 -9.63
N ARG A 296 -0.53 -15.81 -10.41
CA ARG A 296 -1.09 -15.29 -11.65
C ARG A 296 -2.25 -14.36 -11.31
N ASN A 297 -2.32 -13.21 -11.95
CA ASN A 297 -3.53 -12.40 -11.99
C ASN A 297 -4.57 -13.15 -12.85
N PRO A 298 -5.70 -13.59 -12.27
CA PRO A 298 -6.69 -14.38 -13.01
C PRO A 298 -7.34 -13.59 -14.16
N LYS A 299 -7.40 -12.26 -14.05
CA LYS A 299 -7.99 -11.36 -15.05
C LYS A 299 -7.00 -10.89 -16.12
N ALA A 300 -5.71 -11.18 -15.97
CA ALA A 300 -4.70 -10.77 -16.94
C ALA A 300 -4.71 -11.65 -18.19
N GLU A 301 -4.49 -11.04 -19.35
CA GLU A 301 -4.18 -11.75 -20.58
C GLU A 301 -2.87 -12.53 -20.44
N ARG A 302 -2.74 -13.62 -21.21
CA ARG A 302 -1.53 -14.44 -21.21
C ARG A 302 -0.34 -13.64 -21.75
N ASP A 303 0.80 -13.76 -21.08
CA ASP A 303 2.05 -13.06 -21.40
C ASP A 303 1.96 -11.52 -21.30
N ALA A 304 0.88 -10.99 -20.72
CA ALA A 304 0.75 -9.57 -20.43
C ALA A 304 1.70 -9.15 -19.31
N TYR A 305 2.08 -7.86 -19.29
CA TYR A 305 3.00 -7.34 -18.28
C TYR A 305 2.47 -7.50 -16.86
N ASN A 306 1.14 -7.47 -16.69
CA ASN A 306 0.44 -7.55 -15.42
C ASN A 306 0.14 -8.99 -14.96
N GLU A 307 0.53 -10.01 -15.74
CA GLU A 307 0.12 -11.41 -15.53
C GLU A 307 0.60 -11.96 -14.18
N TRP A 308 1.75 -11.52 -13.68
CA TRP A 308 2.38 -12.11 -12.49
C TRP A 308 2.47 -11.17 -11.29
N ASN A 309 1.86 -9.99 -11.41
CA ASN A 309 2.04 -8.86 -10.49
C ASN A 309 1.45 -9.14 -9.11
N TYR A 310 0.42 -9.99 -9.06
CA TYR A 310 -0.19 -10.45 -7.81
C TYR A 310 0.76 -11.28 -6.95
N SER A 311 1.93 -11.67 -7.48
CA SER A 311 3.01 -12.22 -6.67
C SER A 311 3.48 -11.23 -5.59
N LYS A 312 3.20 -9.92 -5.70
CA LYS A 312 3.40 -8.93 -4.63
C LYS A 312 2.66 -9.32 -3.34
N PHE A 313 1.59 -10.13 -3.40
CA PHE A 313 0.91 -10.65 -2.20
C PHE A 313 1.82 -11.53 -1.33
N ARG A 314 2.90 -12.09 -1.90
CA ARG A 314 3.89 -12.89 -1.15
C ARG A 314 4.62 -12.08 -0.07
N LEU A 315 4.57 -10.75 -0.13
CA LEU A 315 5.09 -9.87 0.92
C LEU A 315 4.48 -10.20 2.29
N TRP A 316 3.19 -10.51 2.35
CA TRP A 316 2.51 -10.89 3.60
C TRP A 316 2.96 -12.24 4.16
N GLN A 317 3.71 -13.05 3.41
CA GLN A 317 4.27 -14.32 3.91
C GLN A 317 5.64 -14.16 4.56
N LEU A 318 6.23 -12.96 4.56
CA LEU A 318 7.51 -12.63 5.22
C LEU A 318 7.38 -12.53 6.76
N THR A 319 6.70 -13.52 7.37
CA THR A 319 6.30 -13.55 8.79
C THR A 319 7.45 -13.74 9.78
N ASP A 320 8.67 -13.96 9.29
CA ASP A 320 9.88 -13.85 10.09
C ASP A 320 10.28 -12.38 10.37
N TYR A 321 9.60 -11.42 9.73
CA TYR A 321 9.67 -9.98 10.02
C TYR A 321 8.38 -9.49 10.69
N ASP A 322 8.54 -8.54 11.60
CA ASP A 322 7.42 -7.84 12.24
C ASP A 322 6.87 -6.72 11.33
N LYS A 323 7.76 -6.13 10.52
CA LYS A 323 7.43 -5.06 9.58
C LYS A 323 8.42 -5.02 8.42
N ILE A 324 7.91 -4.71 7.23
CA ILE A 324 8.75 -4.51 6.05
C ILE A 324 8.43 -3.16 5.40
N ILE A 325 9.44 -2.54 4.79
CA ILE A 325 9.26 -1.48 3.81
C ILE A 325 9.43 -2.13 2.45
N PHE A 326 8.32 -2.31 1.73
CA PHE A 326 8.37 -2.72 0.34
C PHE A 326 8.83 -1.56 -0.52
N ILE A 327 9.73 -1.86 -1.46
CA ILE A 327 10.17 -0.97 -2.52
C ILE A 327 10.15 -1.70 -3.87
N ASP A 328 9.67 -1.05 -4.92
CA ASP A 328 9.87 -1.54 -6.28
C ASP A 328 11.36 -1.54 -6.65
N ALA A 329 11.74 -2.34 -7.66
CA ALA A 329 13.15 -2.52 -8.03
C ALA A 329 13.71 -1.35 -8.87
N ASP A 330 12.89 -0.35 -9.19
CA ASP A 330 13.18 0.80 -10.03
C ASP A 330 13.10 2.14 -9.31
N LEU A 331 13.45 2.12 -8.02
CA LEU A 331 13.68 3.31 -7.24
C LEU A 331 15.09 3.33 -6.61
N LEU A 332 15.50 4.51 -6.17
CA LEU A 332 16.69 4.71 -5.35
C LEU A 332 16.31 5.36 -4.03
N ILE A 333 16.87 4.82 -2.94
CA ILE A 333 16.84 5.45 -1.62
C ILE A 333 17.97 6.47 -1.55
N LEU A 334 17.61 7.75 -1.53
CA LEU A 334 18.55 8.87 -1.50
C LEU A 334 18.83 9.36 -0.08
N ARG A 335 17.90 9.13 0.86
CA ARG A 335 18.04 9.41 2.28
C ARG A 335 17.42 8.26 3.08
N ASN A 336 17.91 8.05 4.30
CA ASN A 336 17.41 6.98 5.16
C ASN A 336 15.91 7.17 5.44
N ILE A 337 15.11 6.11 5.24
CA ILE A 337 13.67 6.07 5.53
C ILE A 337 13.30 5.06 6.62
N ASP A 338 14.26 4.63 7.45
CA ASP A 338 14.04 3.64 8.51
C ASP A 338 13.01 4.11 9.56
N PHE A 339 12.78 5.42 9.68
CA PHE A 339 11.70 5.94 10.55
C PHE A 339 10.30 5.44 10.11
N LEU A 340 10.12 5.04 8.84
CA LEU A 340 8.88 4.44 8.35
C LEU A 340 8.57 3.08 9.01
N PHE A 341 9.56 2.38 9.58
CA PHE A 341 9.29 1.18 10.38
C PHE A 341 8.50 1.47 11.67
N SER A 342 8.31 2.74 12.04
CA SER A 342 7.38 3.09 13.13
C SER A 342 5.91 3.16 12.68
N MET A 343 5.64 3.27 11.38
CA MET A 343 4.29 3.47 10.83
C MET A 343 3.50 2.17 10.66
N PRO A 344 2.17 2.16 10.79
CA PRO A 344 1.36 0.96 10.58
C PRO A 344 1.14 0.64 9.09
N GLU A 345 0.69 -0.58 8.84
CA GLU A 345 0.16 -1.00 7.54
C GLU A 345 -1.21 -0.31 7.26
N ILE A 346 -1.57 0.10 6.05
CA ILE A 346 -0.70 0.44 4.91
C ILE A 346 -0.31 1.91 5.03
N THR A 347 0.99 2.18 5.00
CA THR A 347 1.52 3.53 4.87
C THR A 347 2.20 3.67 3.51
N ALA A 348 1.80 4.68 2.73
CA ALA A 348 2.23 4.88 1.34
C ALA A 348 2.03 6.34 0.89
N THR A 349 2.56 6.70 -0.28
CA THR A 349 2.34 8.02 -0.90
C THR A 349 1.03 8.05 -1.68
N GLY A 350 0.38 9.22 -1.75
CA GLY A 350 -0.80 9.41 -2.60
C GLY A 350 -0.49 9.25 -4.09
N ASN A 351 -1.47 8.73 -4.82
CA ASN A 351 -1.54 8.70 -6.28
C ASN A 351 -2.81 9.44 -6.74
N ASN A 352 -3.22 9.31 -7.99
CA ASN A 352 -4.46 9.90 -8.52
C ASN A 352 -5.71 9.52 -7.68
N ALA A 353 -6.68 10.43 -7.60
CA ALA A 353 -7.91 10.28 -6.82
C ALA A 353 -7.67 9.90 -5.34
N THR A 354 -8.36 8.87 -4.84
CA THR A 354 -8.35 8.48 -3.42
C THR A 354 -7.30 7.42 -3.07
N LEU A 355 -6.36 7.19 -4.00
CA LEU A 355 -5.57 5.98 -4.10
C LEU A 355 -4.13 6.22 -3.65
N PHE A 356 -3.45 5.15 -3.23
CA PHE A 356 -2.02 5.18 -2.95
C PHE A 356 -1.21 4.54 -4.07
N ASN A 357 0.04 4.97 -4.21
CA ASN A 357 1.02 4.33 -5.08
C ASN A 357 1.69 3.16 -4.34
N SER A 358 1.76 1.99 -4.98
CA SER A 358 2.24 0.75 -4.36
C SER A 358 3.74 0.50 -4.48
N GLY A 359 4.51 1.50 -4.97
CA GLY A 359 5.95 1.38 -5.15
C GLY A 359 6.78 1.59 -3.90
N VAL A 360 6.22 2.25 -2.88
CA VAL A 360 6.77 2.29 -1.51
C VAL A 360 5.63 2.06 -0.52
N MET A 361 5.69 0.96 0.23
CA MET A 361 4.65 0.61 1.19
C MET A 361 5.23 0.07 2.50
N VAL A 362 4.66 0.47 3.63
CA VAL A 362 4.88 -0.20 4.91
C VAL A 362 3.86 -1.32 5.07
N VAL A 363 4.35 -2.53 5.34
CA VAL A 363 3.55 -3.77 5.43
C VAL A 363 3.87 -4.50 6.74
N GLU A 364 2.85 -5.10 7.36
CA GLU A 364 2.93 -5.97 8.53
C GLU A 364 2.65 -7.42 8.09
N PRO A 365 3.68 -8.23 7.79
CA PRO A 365 3.48 -9.57 7.23
C PRO A 365 2.59 -10.48 8.10
N SER A 366 1.63 -11.14 7.47
CA SER A 366 0.67 -12.04 8.10
C SER A 366 0.16 -13.08 7.09
N ASN A 367 0.35 -14.37 7.37
CA ASN A 367 -0.20 -15.44 6.54
C ASN A 367 -1.73 -15.39 6.45
N CYS A 368 -2.40 -14.87 7.48
CA CYS A 368 -3.85 -14.67 7.46
C CYS A 368 -4.22 -13.55 6.47
N THR A 369 -3.49 -12.44 6.45
CA THR A 369 -3.72 -11.38 5.47
C THR A 369 -3.41 -11.87 4.05
N PHE A 370 -2.35 -12.66 3.87
CA PHE A 370 -2.10 -13.35 2.60
C PHE A 370 -3.30 -14.22 2.17
N GLN A 371 -3.85 -15.03 3.10
CA GLN A 371 -5.03 -15.85 2.80
C GLN A 371 -6.25 -14.98 2.45
N LEU A 372 -6.47 -13.86 3.14
CA LEU A 372 -7.53 -12.91 2.81
C LEU A 372 -7.39 -12.40 1.37
N LEU A 373 -6.18 -12.03 0.94
CA LEU A 373 -5.91 -11.59 -0.44
C LEU A 373 -6.17 -12.73 -1.44
N MET A 374 -5.78 -13.96 -1.12
CA MET A 374 -6.00 -15.11 -2.00
C MET A 374 -7.46 -15.54 -2.08
N ASP A 375 -8.22 -15.46 -0.99
CA ASP A 375 -9.64 -15.84 -0.93
C ASP A 375 -10.50 -14.93 -1.81
N HIS A 376 -10.10 -13.67 -2.01
CA HIS A 376 -10.86 -12.67 -2.78
C HIS A 376 -10.22 -12.37 -4.15
N ILE A 377 -9.21 -13.12 -4.58
CA ILE A 377 -8.43 -12.87 -5.81
C ILE A 377 -9.28 -12.88 -7.09
N GLU A 378 -10.38 -13.62 -7.10
CA GLU A 378 -11.33 -13.70 -8.22
C GLU A 378 -12.48 -12.69 -8.12
N GLU A 379 -12.81 -12.27 -6.89
CA GLU A 379 -13.95 -11.41 -6.57
C GLU A 379 -13.59 -9.93 -6.74
N ILE A 380 -12.41 -9.54 -6.28
CA ILE A 380 -11.99 -8.13 -6.27
C ILE A 380 -11.34 -7.77 -7.60
N GLU A 381 -11.93 -6.78 -8.27
CA GLU A 381 -11.43 -6.27 -9.54
C GLU A 381 -10.44 -5.13 -9.33
N SER A 382 -9.26 -5.27 -9.92
CA SER A 382 -8.26 -4.21 -9.91
C SER A 382 -8.62 -3.12 -10.93
N TYR A 383 -8.75 -1.87 -10.50
CA TYR A 383 -9.13 -0.74 -11.37
C TYR A 383 -8.13 -0.50 -12.53
N ASN A 384 -6.85 -0.87 -12.36
CA ASN A 384 -5.82 -0.76 -13.40
C ASN A 384 -5.36 -2.13 -13.92
N GLY A 385 -5.99 -3.22 -13.49
CA GLY A 385 -5.58 -4.58 -13.82
C GLY A 385 -4.26 -5.04 -13.19
N GLY A 386 -3.57 -4.20 -12.40
CA GLY A 386 -2.32 -4.51 -11.72
C GLY A 386 -2.50 -4.81 -10.23
N ASP A 387 -1.39 -5.07 -9.53
CA ASP A 387 -1.39 -5.28 -8.08
C ASP A 387 -1.75 -4.00 -7.31
N GLN A 388 -1.28 -2.82 -7.73
CA GLN A 388 -1.63 -1.54 -7.12
C GLN A 388 -3.15 -1.36 -7.06
N GLY A 389 -3.85 -1.64 -8.17
CA GLY A 389 -5.29 -1.50 -8.20
C GLY A 389 -6.00 -2.46 -7.26
N TYR A 390 -5.56 -3.71 -7.21
CA TYR A 390 -6.11 -4.70 -6.28
C TYR A 390 -5.90 -4.29 -4.82
N LEU A 391 -4.69 -3.85 -4.46
CA LEU A 391 -4.35 -3.46 -3.10
C LEU A 391 -5.14 -2.24 -2.64
N ASN A 392 -5.42 -1.29 -3.54
CA ASN A 392 -6.26 -0.13 -3.25
C ASN A 392 -7.74 -0.49 -2.98
N GLU A 393 -8.24 -1.61 -3.53
CA GLU A 393 -9.60 -2.08 -3.24
C GLU A 393 -9.71 -2.81 -1.89
N ILE A 394 -8.64 -3.47 -1.45
CA ILE A 394 -8.57 -4.17 -0.15
C ILE A 394 -8.27 -3.20 1.00
N PHE A 395 -7.24 -2.37 0.83
CA PHE A 395 -6.69 -1.49 1.86
C PHE A 395 -7.12 -0.05 1.65
N THR A 396 -8.43 0.18 1.74
CA THR A 396 -9.01 1.51 1.53
C THR A 396 -8.70 2.50 2.65
N TRP A 397 -8.43 2.01 3.86
CA TRP A 397 -7.94 2.83 4.96
C TRP A 397 -6.40 2.81 4.97
N TRP A 398 -5.76 3.85 4.46
CA TRP A 398 -4.29 3.95 4.37
C TRP A 398 -3.78 5.30 4.89
N HIS A 399 -2.48 5.35 5.21
CA HIS A 399 -1.83 6.49 5.84
C HIS A 399 -0.86 7.18 4.88
N ARG A 400 -1.08 8.48 4.63
CA ARG A 400 -0.28 9.26 3.68
C ARG A 400 1.06 9.67 4.24
N ILE A 401 2.12 9.39 3.49
CA ILE A 401 3.46 9.99 3.68
C ILE A 401 3.77 10.97 2.54
N PRO A 402 4.71 11.90 2.75
CA PRO A 402 5.07 12.89 1.73
C PRO A 402 5.50 12.27 0.41
N LYS A 403 5.16 12.92 -0.72
CA LYS A 403 5.61 12.56 -2.07
C LYS A 403 7.13 12.46 -2.20
N HIS A 404 7.88 13.16 -1.35
CA HIS A 404 9.34 13.05 -1.26
C HIS A 404 9.83 11.63 -0.92
N MET A 405 8.97 10.77 -0.39
CA MET A 405 9.26 9.37 -0.03
C MET A 405 8.91 8.37 -1.13
N ASN A 406 8.37 8.82 -2.26
CA ASN A 406 8.18 8.05 -3.49
C ASN A 406 8.01 9.03 -4.66
N PHE A 407 9.05 9.80 -4.95
CA PHE A 407 8.95 10.91 -5.89
C PHE A 407 9.13 10.40 -7.33
N LEU A 408 8.08 10.52 -8.14
CA LEU A 408 8.06 9.99 -9.50
C LEU A 408 8.92 10.84 -10.45
N LYS A 409 9.78 10.19 -11.24
CA LYS A 409 10.49 10.78 -12.38
C LYS A 409 9.50 10.96 -13.54
N HIS A 410 8.65 11.96 -13.43
CA HIS A 410 7.60 12.27 -14.41
C HIS A 410 7.34 13.78 -14.49
N PHE A 411 7.19 14.28 -15.70
CA PHE A 411 6.77 15.63 -16.05
C PHE A 411 5.38 15.54 -16.68
N TRP A 412 4.36 15.93 -15.94
CA TRP A 412 2.97 15.76 -16.37
C TRP A 412 2.65 16.71 -17.51
N GLU A 413 1.72 16.31 -18.38
CA GLU A 413 1.14 17.22 -19.36
C GLU A 413 0.53 18.44 -18.64
N GLY A 414 0.87 19.64 -19.12
CA GLY A 414 0.46 20.90 -18.49
C GLY A 414 1.35 21.39 -17.35
N ASP A 415 2.42 20.67 -16.95
CA ASP A 415 3.39 21.20 -15.99
C ASP A 415 4.01 22.51 -16.53
N GLU A 416 3.89 23.59 -15.75
CA GLU A 416 4.54 24.87 -16.03
C GLU A 416 6.08 24.75 -15.95
N GLU A 417 6.79 25.66 -16.63
CA GLU A 417 8.25 25.61 -16.68
C GLU A 417 8.90 25.70 -15.29
N GLU A 418 8.32 26.50 -14.38
CA GLU A 418 8.80 26.61 -13.00
C GLU A 418 8.74 25.26 -12.26
N LYS A 419 7.67 24.48 -12.48
CA LYS A 419 7.47 23.15 -11.90
C LYS A 419 8.44 22.13 -12.50
N LYS A 420 8.69 22.20 -13.82
CA LYS A 420 9.71 21.36 -14.48
C LYS A 420 11.09 21.66 -13.91
N GLN A 421 11.46 22.93 -13.77
CA GLN A 421 12.74 23.34 -13.16
C GLN A 421 12.83 22.93 -11.68
N MET A 422 11.74 23.03 -10.93
CA MET A 422 11.66 22.55 -9.54
C MET A 422 11.95 21.05 -9.45
N LYS A 423 11.32 20.22 -10.29
CA LYS A 423 11.60 18.78 -10.38
C LYS A 423 13.06 18.49 -10.73
N ILE A 424 13.61 19.17 -11.73
CA ILE A 424 15.02 19.03 -12.12
C ILE A 424 15.96 19.35 -10.94
N ARG A 425 15.69 20.43 -10.19
CA ARG A 425 16.44 20.77 -8.97
C ARG A 425 16.34 19.67 -7.92
N LEU A 426 15.14 19.11 -7.69
CA LEU A 426 14.93 18.03 -6.73
C LEU A 426 15.67 16.74 -7.13
N PHE A 427 15.67 16.37 -8.42
CA PHE A 427 16.39 15.20 -8.92
C PHE A 427 17.91 15.33 -8.73
N GLY A 428 18.44 16.54 -8.92
CA GLY A 428 19.88 16.83 -8.90
C GLY A 428 20.44 17.26 -7.54
N ALA A 429 19.60 17.55 -6.56
CA ALA A 429 20.02 18.15 -5.28
C ALA A 429 21.10 17.34 -4.56
N ASP A 430 22.12 18.04 -4.06
CA ASP A 430 23.20 17.48 -3.25
C ASP A 430 23.55 18.45 -2.10
N PRO A 431 23.32 18.09 -0.82
CA PRO A 431 22.75 16.83 -0.34
C PRO A 431 21.31 16.59 -0.86
N PRO A 432 20.88 15.32 -1.02
CA PRO A 432 19.53 15.00 -1.48
C PRO A 432 18.44 15.67 -0.64
N VAL A 433 17.44 16.25 -1.32
CA VAL A 433 16.19 16.71 -0.70
C VAL A 433 15.18 15.56 -0.63
N LEU A 434 15.00 14.86 -1.74
CA LEU A 434 14.14 13.68 -1.87
C LEU A 434 14.66 12.53 -1.01
N TYR A 435 13.76 11.76 -0.41
CA TYR A 435 14.10 10.50 0.26
C TYR A 435 14.19 9.36 -0.74
N VAL A 436 13.25 9.30 -1.69
CA VAL A 436 13.17 8.24 -2.70
C VAL A 436 12.87 8.85 -4.06
N LEU A 437 13.61 8.40 -5.08
CA LEU A 437 13.37 8.75 -6.49
C LEU A 437 12.95 7.48 -7.24
N HIS A 438 11.75 7.50 -7.81
CA HIS A 438 11.13 6.38 -8.52
C HIS A 438 11.19 6.62 -10.03
N TYR A 439 11.88 5.74 -10.75
CA TYR A 439 12.16 5.89 -12.18
C TYR A 439 11.05 5.30 -13.04
N LEU A 440 10.23 6.15 -13.67
CA LEU A 440 9.26 5.75 -14.68
C LEU A 440 9.87 5.74 -16.10
N GLY A 441 9.15 5.16 -17.07
CA GLY A 441 9.60 4.96 -18.45
C GLY A 441 10.70 3.90 -18.58
N LEU A 442 11.58 4.07 -19.57
CA LEU A 442 12.79 3.26 -19.71
C LEU A 442 13.72 3.48 -18.52
N LYS A 443 14.13 2.39 -17.88
CA LYS A 443 14.93 2.44 -16.65
C LYS A 443 16.39 2.80 -16.98
N PRO A 444 17.12 3.51 -16.09
CA PRO A 444 18.45 4.03 -16.41
C PRO A 444 19.47 2.98 -16.88
N TRP A 445 19.43 1.78 -16.30
CA TRP A 445 20.34 0.69 -16.68
C TRP A 445 20.03 0.04 -18.04
N LEU A 446 18.83 0.26 -18.58
CA LEU A 446 18.42 -0.17 -19.92
C LEU A 446 18.82 0.84 -21.00
N CYS A 447 19.10 2.08 -20.62
CA CYS A 447 19.62 3.13 -21.50
C CYS A 447 21.15 3.06 -21.59
N PHE A 448 21.75 3.75 -22.57
CA PHE A 448 23.17 4.10 -22.52
C PHE A 448 23.43 5.11 -21.41
N ARG A 449 24.68 5.17 -20.94
CA ARG A 449 25.11 6.08 -19.86
C ARG A 449 25.07 7.56 -20.19
N ASP A 450 25.12 7.90 -21.47
CA ASP A 450 25.43 9.26 -21.92
C ASP A 450 24.27 10.25 -21.78
N TYR A 451 23.03 9.76 -21.75
CA TYR A 451 21.81 10.54 -21.54
C TYR A 451 20.59 9.62 -21.29
N ASP A 452 19.50 10.20 -20.81
CA ASP A 452 18.25 9.45 -20.60
C ASP A 452 17.62 9.04 -21.95
N CYS A 453 17.64 7.75 -22.28
CA CYS A 453 17.14 7.27 -23.57
C CYS A 453 15.63 7.45 -23.78
N ASN A 454 14.87 7.79 -22.73
CA ASN A 454 13.48 8.22 -22.86
C ASN A 454 13.30 9.42 -23.82
N TRP A 455 14.33 10.27 -23.98
CA TRP A 455 14.30 11.38 -24.97
C TRP A 455 14.10 10.90 -26.41
N ASN A 456 14.52 9.67 -26.74
CA ASN A 456 14.43 9.14 -28.11
C ASN A 456 13.05 8.58 -28.45
N VAL A 457 12.11 8.51 -27.52
CA VAL A 457 10.79 7.91 -27.72
C VAL A 457 9.72 8.91 -27.33
N ASP A 458 8.94 9.38 -28.31
CA ASP A 458 7.91 10.43 -28.16
C ASP A 458 7.06 10.28 -26.89
N ILE A 459 6.39 9.13 -26.77
CA ILE A 459 5.48 8.81 -25.65
C ILE A 459 6.19 8.70 -24.28
N LEU A 460 7.53 8.68 -24.24
CA LEU A 460 8.31 8.55 -23.01
C LEU A 460 9.05 9.83 -22.63
N GLN A 461 8.98 10.88 -23.44
CA GLN A 461 9.65 12.15 -23.14
C GLN A 461 9.16 12.76 -21.82
N GLU A 462 7.91 12.50 -21.43
CA GLU A 462 7.37 12.90 -20.13
C GLU A 462 8.15 12.30 -18.94
N PHE A 463 8.88 11.20 -19.13
CA PHE A 463 9.73 10.62 -18.10
C PHE A 463 11.20 11.03 -18.23
N ALA A 464 11.60 11.73 -19.29
CA ALA A 464 13.01 11.92 -19.62
C ALA A 464 13.69 12.95 -18.71
N SER A 465 14.80 12.57 -18.06
CA SER A 465 15.62 13.49 -17.26
C SER A 465 17.07 13.03 -17.18
N ASP A 466 17.97 13.77 -17.82
CA ASP A 466 19.41 13.53 -17.74
C ASP A 466 19.95 13.64 -16.31
N VAL A 467 19.39 14.57 -15.53
CA VAL A 467 19.80 14.79 -14.13
C VAL A 467 19.43 13.60 -13.26
N ALA A 468 18.20 13.07 -13.39
CA ALA A 468 17.81 11.85 -12.69
C ALA A 468 18.59 10.62 -13.20
N HIS A 469 18.88 10.56 -14.50
CA HIS A 469 19.67 9.51 -15.12
C HIS A 469 21.11 9.48 -14.58
N GLU A 470 21.77 10.64 -14.51
CA GLU A 470 23.10 10.78 -13.92
C GLU A 470 23.10 10.38 -12.44
N ARG A 471 22.05 10.77 -11.68
CA ARG A 471 21.87 10.38 -10.28
C ARG A 471 21.91 8.87 -10.09
N TRP A 472 21.26 8.12 -10.98
CA TRP A 472 21.29 6.65 -10.93
C TRP A 472 22.70 6.10 -11.18
N TRP A 473 23.41 6.65 -12.15
CA TRP A 473 24.78 6.24 -12.45
C TRP A 473 25.76 6.51 -11.32
N ARG A 474 25.56 7.56 -10.51
CA ARG A 474 26.36 7.79 -9.29
C ARG A 474 26.24 6.64 -8.29
N VAL A 475 25.03 6.11 -8.09
CA VAL A 475 24.82 4.92 -7.22
C VAL A 475 25.51 3.70 -7.84
N HIS A 476 25.33 3.49 -9.15
CA HIS A 476 25.96 2.38 -9.84
C HIS A 476 27.49 2.41 -9.71
N ASP A 477 28.11 3.58 -9.87
CA ASP A 477 29.56 3.73 -9.87
C ASP A 477 30.18 3.51 -8.49
N ALA A 478 29.41 3.71 -7.43
CA ALA A 478 29.78 3.38 -6.05
C ALA A 478 29.75 1.86 -5.76
N MET A 479 29.14 1.04 -6.62
CA MET A 479 29.08 -0.41 -6.43
C MET A 479 30.41 -1.09 -6.77
N PRO A 480 30.76 -2.22 -6.13
CA PRO A 480 31.86 -3.09 -6.55
C PRO A 480 31.78 -3.48 -8.04
N LYS A 481 32.92 -3.59 -8.72
CA LYS A 481 32.99 -3.91 -10.17
C LYS A 481 32.27 -5.21 -10.55
N LYS A 482 32.27 -6.21 -9.65
CA LYS A 482 31.54 -7.47 -9.84
C LYS A 482 30.03 -7.28 -9.83
N LEU A 483 29.50 -6.29 -9.11
CA LEU A 483 28.07 -5.97 -9.12
C LEU A 483 27.71 -5.15 -10.37
N GLN A 484 28.60 -4.25 -10.80
CA GLN A 484 28.42 -3.48 -12.05
C GLN A 484 28.26 -4.39 -13.29
N SER A 485 28.84 -5.60 -13.31
CA SER A 485 28.69 -6.52 -14.45
C SER A 485 27.26 -7.06 -14.62
N PHE A 486 26.41 -7.01 -13.60
CA PHE A 486 24.99 -7.36 -13.74
C PHE A 486 24.17 -6.29 -14.46
N CYS A 487 24.78 -5.14 -14.77
CA CYS A 487 24.18 -4.01 -15.48
C CYS A 487 24.67 -3.89 -16.94
N LEU A 488 25.29 -4.94 -17.49
CA LEU A 488 25.68 -4.99 -18.89
C LEU A 488 24.47 -5.03 -19.83
N LEU A 489 24.61 -4.42 -21.02
CA LEU A 489 23.55 -4.36 -22.02
C LEU A 489 23.60 -5.58 -22.94
N ARG A 490 22.47 -6.26 -23.09
CA ARG A 490 22.31 -7.31 -24.11
C ARG A 490 22.43 -6.73 -25.52
N SER A 491 22.84 -7.56 -26.46
CA SER A 491 23.01 -7.20 -27.87
C SER A 491 21.71 -6.68 -28.48
N LYS A 492 20.59 -7.36 -28.19
CA LYS A 492 19.26 -6.90 -28.60
C LYS A 492 18.91 -5.52 -28.03
N GLN A 493 19.26 -5.24 -26.76
CA GLN A 493 19.01 -3.93 -26.14
C GLN A 493 19.82 -2.83 -26.81
N LYS A 494 21.10 -3.08 -27.12
CA LYS A 494 21.95 -2.11 -27.85
C LYS A 494 21.37 -1.75 -29.21
N ALA A 495 20.92 -2.76 -29.96
CA ALA A 495 20.26 -2.55 -31.24
C ALA A 495 18.96 -1.75 -31.10
N SER A 496 18.13 -2.04 -30.08
CA SER A 496 16.91 -1.26 -29.81
C SER A 496 17.22 0.21 -29.53
N LEU A 497 18.18 0.50 -28.65
CA LEU A 497 18.55 1.87 -28.31
C LEU A 497 19.06 2.66 -29.52
N GLU A 498 19.88 2.04 -30.37
CA GLU A 498 20.37 2.67 -31.60
C GLU A 498 19.26 2.85 -32.63
N TRP A 499 18.33 1.90 -32.72
CA TRP A 499 17.14 2.05 -33.55
C TRP A 499 16.30 3.25 -33.11
N ASP A 500 15.98 3.36 -31.82
CA ASP A 500 15.20 4.46 -31.26
C ASP A 500 15.88 5.81 -31.49
N ARG A 501 17.21 5.87 -31.30
CA ARG A 501 18.01 7.07 -31.61
C ARG A 501 17.88 7.48 -33.09
N ARG A 502 17.92 6.53 -34.03
CA ARG A 502 17.75 6.78 -35.47
C ARG A 502 16.33 7.23 -35.81
N GLN A 503 15.31 6.73 -35.10
CA GLN A 503 13.93 7.21 -35.28
C GLN A 503 13.79 8.65 -34.79
N ALA A 504 14.36 9.00 -33.64
CA ALA A 504 14.38 10.38 -33.14
C ALA A 504 15.14 11.34 -34.09
N GLU A 505 16.25 10.88 -34.67
CA GLU A 505 16.99 11.60 -35.71
C GLU A 505 16.15 11.81 -36.98
N LYS A 506 15.51 10.75 -37.49
CA LYS A 506 14.63 10.81 -38.66
C LYS A 506 13.42 11.72 -38.43
N ALA A 507 12.86 11.70 -37.23
CA ALA A 507 11.76 12.56 -36.81
C ALA A 507 12.21 13.97 -36.43
N ASN A 508 13.53 14.23 -36.41
CA ASN A 508 14.15 15.50 -36.07
C ASN A 508 13.64 16.09 -34.74
N TYR A 509 13.66 15.29 -33.68
CA TYR A 509 13.23 15.75 -32.36
C TYR A 509 14.02 16.99 -31.91
N SER A 510 13.29 17.97 -31.36
CA SER A 510 13.77 19.32 -31.07
C SER A 510 14.76 19.40 -29.90
N ASP A 511 14.71 18.46 -28.97
CA ASP A 511 15.62 18.37 -27.82
C ASP A 511 17.07 18.04 -28.23
N GLY A 512 17.26 17.42 -29.39
CA GLY A 512 18.58 17.15 -29.98
C GLY A 512 19.43 16.08 -29.28
N HIS A 513 18.90 15.31 -28.31
CA HIS A 513 19.67 14.27 -27.61
C HIS A 513 20.17 13.18 -28.55
N TRP A 514 19.45 12.88 -29.63
CA TRP A 514 19.86 11.90 -30.65
C TRP A 514 21.19 12.22 -31.35
N LYS A 515 21.67 13.47 -31.26
CA LYS A 515 22.98 13.93 -31.78
C LYS A 515 24.14 13.61 -30.82
N ARG A 516 23.87 13.27 -29.57
CA ARG A 516 24.90 13.03 -28.56
C ARG A 516 25.70 11.77 -28.88
N LYS A 517 27.02 11.88 -28.79
CA LYS A 517 27.93 10.76 -29.03
C LYS A 517 27.89 9.78 -27.86
N ILE A 518 27.50 8.54 -28.12
CA ILE A 518 27.52 7.45 -27.13
C ILE A 518 28.97 7.04 -26.82
N ARG A 519 29.36 7.14 -25.54
CA ARG A 519 30.68 6.75 -25.02
C ARG A 519 30.58 5.62 -24.01
N ASP A 520 29.38 5.17 -23.67
CA ASP A 520 29.14 4.06 -22.76
C ASP A 520 30.03 2.84 -23.07
N PRO A 521 30.92 2.41 -22.15
CA PRO A 521 31.80 1.27 -22.37
C PRO A 521 31.04 -0.03 -22.62
N ARG A 522 29.80 -0.15 -22.10
CA ARG A 522 28.95 -1.34 -22.29
C ARG A 522 28.61 -1.57 -23.76
N LEU A 523 28.66 -0.54 -24.61
CA LEU A 523 28.46 -0.69 -26.05
C LEU A 523 29.45 -1.71 -26.65
N LYS A 524 30.72 -1.66 -26.23
CA LYS A 524 31.80 -2.54 -26.70
C LYS A 524 31.91 -3.86 -25.94
N THR A 525 31.36 -3.94 -24.73
CA THR A 525 31.42 -5.14 -23.90
C THR A 525 30.43 -6.20 -24.38
N CYS A 526 30.91 -7.43 -24.58
CA CYS A 526 30.10 -8.59 -24.96
C CYS A 526 30.14 -9.64 -23.85
N PHE A 527 28.97 -10.15 -23.44
CA PHE A 527 28.85 -11.25 -22.49
C PHE A 527 27.90 -12.37 -22.99
N GLU A 528 27.37 -12.24 -24.20
CA GLU A 528 26.51 -13.23 -24.84
C GLU A 528 27.31 -14.02 -25.88
N LYS A 529 26.83 -15.21 -26.27
CA LYS A 529 27.49 -16.02 -27.31
C LYS A 529 27.56 -15.31 -28.67
N PHE A 530 26.59 -14.44 -28.95
CA PHE A 530 26.49 -13.65 -30.18
C PHE A 530 26.29 -12.19 -29.83
N CYS A 531 27.25 -11.33 -30.23
CA CYS A 531 27.26 -9.92 -29.85
C CYS A 531 27.33 -8.95 -31.03
N PHE A 532 27.06 -9.43 -32.25
CA PHE A 532 27.03 -8.60 -33.44
C PHE A 532 25.71 -7.82 -33.53
N TRP A 533 25.49 -6.95 -32.55
CA TRP A 533 24.24 -6.21 -32.38
C TRP A 533 23.98 -5.28 -33.59
N GLU A 534 25.01 -4.80 -34.28
CA GLU A 534 24.88 -3.98 -35.48
C GLU A 534 24.14 -4.72 -36.61
N SER A 535 24.35 -6.03 -36.78
CA SER A 535 23.61 -6.81 -37.79
C SER A 535 22.13 -6.94 -37.46
N MET A 536 21.76 -6.89 -36.17
CA MET A 536 20.35 -6.96 -35.78
C MET A 536 19.57 -5.77 -36.33
N LEU A 537 20.22 -4.63 -36.58
CA LEU A 537 19.58 -3.45 -37.17
C LEU A 537 19.16 -3.66 -38.63
N TRP A 538 19.80 -4.56 -39.37
CA TRP A 538 19.48 -4.79 -40.80
C TRP A 538 18.09 -5.34 -41.01
N HIS A 539 17.56 -6.09 -40.04
CA HIS A 539 16.24 -6.71 -40.07
C HIS A 539 15.28 -6.12 -39.02
N TRP A 540 15.68 -5.01 -38.37
CA TRP A 540 14.90 -4.44 -37.27
C TRP A 540 13.67 -3.71 -37.82
N GLY A 541 12.48 -4.16 -37.40
CA GLY A 541 11.21 -3.62 -37.90
C GLY A 541 10.65 -4.32 -39.14
N GLU A 542 11.33 -5.35 -39.68
CA GLU A 542 10.75 -6.21 -40.72
C GLU A 542 9.64 -7.11 -40.11
N THR A 543 8.47 -7.14 -40.74
CA THR A 543 7.38 -8.07 -40.37
C THR A 543 7.70 -9.48 -40.84
N ASN A 544 7.55 -10.48 -39.97
CA ASN A 544 7.69 -11.89 -40.36
C ASN A 544 6.71 -12.24 -41.51
N PRO A 545 7.02 -13.22 -42.37
CA PRO A 545 6.13 -13.67 -43.46
C PRO A 545 4.76 -14.20 -42.99
N THR A 546 4.60 -14.44 -41.68
CA THR A 546 3.35 -14.90 -41.06
C THR A 546 2.41 -13.77 -40.64
N GLY A 547 2.75 -12.50 -40.90
CA GLY A 547 1.89 -11.35 -40.54
C GLY A 547 1.93 -10.96 -39.06
N ASP A 548 2.69 -11.69 -38.24
CA ASP A 548 2.98 -11.28 -36.87
C ASP A 548 4.04 -10.18 -36.89
N LYS A 549 3.66 -8.98 -36.42
CA LYS A 549 4.64 -7.95 -36.05
C LYS A 549 5.63 -8.60 -35.08
N PRO A 550 6.97 -8.48 -35.26
CA PRO A 550 7.89 -8.93 -34.24
C PRO A 550 7.49 -8.24 -32.94
N LYS A 551 7.17 -9.01 -31.89
CA LYS A 551 6.89 -8.47 -30.56
C LYS A 551 8.10 -7.62 -30.19
N THR A 552 7.97 -6.30 -30.30
CA THR A 552 8.84 -5.36 -29.63
C THR A 552 8.66 -5.70 -28.16
N VAL A 553 9.62 -6.46 -27.61
CA VAL A 553 9.73 -6.65 -26.17
C VAL A 553 10.27 -5.32 -25.66
N ASN A 554 9.43 -4.29 -25.74
CA ASN A 554 9.63 -3.09 -24.96
C ASN A 554 9.57 -3.57 -23.51
N PRO A 555 10.49 -3.13 -22.64
CA PRO A 555 10.33 -3.37 -21.22
C PRO A 555 8.91 -2.93 -20.83
N PRO A 556 8.26 -3.63 -19.89
CA PRO A 556 6.93 -3.22 -19.47
C PRO A 556 7.02 -1.76 -19.04
N LEU A 557 6.24 -0.90 -19.72
CA LEU A 557 6.01 0.44 -19.23
C LEU A 557 5.35 0.25 -17.89
N SER A 558 6.02 0.66 -16.81
CA SER A 558 5.41 0.77 -15.50
C SER A 558 4.34 1.84 -15.63
N VAL A 559 3.12 1.41 -15.95
CA VAL A 559 1.91 2.24 -15.89
C VAL A 559 1.42 2.13 -14.44
N ASP A 560 2.13 2.80 -13.53
CA ASP A 560 1.76 2.87 -12.10
C ASP A 560 0.99 4.16 -11.80
#